data_AF-A0A356KW20-F1
#
_entry.id   AF-A0A356KW20-F1
#
_cell.length_a   1.000
_cell.length_b   1.000
_cell.length_c   1.000
_cell.angle_alpha   90.00
_cell.angle_beta   90.00
_cell.angle_gamma   90.00
#
_symmetry.space_group_name_H-M   'P 1'
#
loop_
_entity.id
_entity.type
_entity.pdbx_description
1 polymer ?
#
loop_
_entity_poly.entity_id
_entity_poly.type
_entity_poly.pdbx_seq_one_letter_code
_entity_poly.pdbx_strand_id
1 'polypeptide(L)'
;MTPRAPRRLALLGGLALALCSGCASRGDVDRAVADDLRFTGRIMGFALDSNLEALETRLALLEAMQDDPAFPKLTAKLGTIDEVKAKLERVQGAKRTLMEEYGRLQERYGAAEQE
;
A
#
# COMPACT_ATOMS: atom_id res chain seq x y z
N MET A 1 -64.08 10.11 -41.74
CA MET A 1 -62.66 9.77 -41.93
C MET A 1 -61.96 9.87 -40.59
N THR A 2 -61.55 8.73 -40.03
CA THR A 2 -60.69 8.65 -38.82
C THR A 2 -59.21 8.71 -39.20
N PRO A 3 -58.37 9.28 -38.34
CA PRO A 3 -57.27 8.49 -37.75
C PRO A 3 -57.14 8.78 -36.23
N ARG A 4 -57.22 7.78 -35.34
CA ARG A 4 -56.15 6.90 -34.81
C ARG A 4 -54.87 7.62 -34.32
N ALA A 5 -54.60 7.41 -33.02
CA ALA A 5 -53.57 7.97 -32.14
C ALA A 5 -52.11 7.55 -32.52
N PRO A 6 -51.05 8.14 -31.92
CA PRO A 6 -50.65 7.79 -30.54
C PRO A 6 -49.99 8.94 -29.74
N ARG A 7 -50.62 9.38 -28.64
CA ARG A 7 -49.92 10.06 -27.52
C ARG A 7 -49.32 9.00 -26.59
N ARG A 8 -48.25 8.33 -27.05
CA ARG A 8 -47.39 7.47 -26.22
C ARG A 8 -45.94 7.71 -26.59
N LEU A 9 -45.44 8.92 -26.29
CA LEU A 9 -44.04 9.27 -26.55
C LEU A 9 -43.47 10.25 -25.53
N ALA A 10 -44.03 10.28 -24.32
CA ALA A 10 -43.54 11.15 -23.24
C ALA A 10 -43.00 10.39 -22.00
N LEU A 11 -42.89 9.06 -22.07
CA LEU A 11 -42.45 8.23 -20.93
C LEU A 11 -41.08 7.56 -21.11
N LEU A 12 -40.41 7.77 -22.26
CA LEU A 12 -39.07 7.24 -22.52
C LEU A 12 -37.94 8.27 -22.33
N GLY A 13 -38.26 9.58 -22.30
CA GLY A 13 -37.25 10.63 -22.09
C GLY A 13 -36.73 10.73 -20.66
N GLY A 14 -37.51 10.27 -19.67
CA GLY A 14 -37.11 10.30 -18.25
C GLY A 14 -36.27 9.11 -17.80
N LEU A 15 -36.30 7.98 -18.53
CA LEU A 15 -35.59 6.77 -18.13
C LEU A 15 -34.14 6.71 -18.65
N ALA A 16 -33.81 7.47 -19.70
CA ALA A 16 -32.45 7.51 -20.26
C ALA A 16 -31.48 8.36 -19.41
N LEU A 17 -31.99 9.29 -18.60
CA LEU A 17 -31.20 10.11 -17.68
C LEU A 17 -30.94 9.45 -16.32
N ALA A 18 -31.62 8.35 -16.00
CA ALA A 18 -31.44 7.60 -14.75
C ALA A 18 -30.43 6.45 -14.87
N LEU A 19 -29.97 6.12 -16.08
CA LEU A 19 -29.06 4.99 -16.31
C LEU A 19 -27.57 5.35 -16.22
N CYS A 20 -27.22 6.63 -16.09
CA CYS A 20 -25.85 7.09 -15.87
C CYS A 20 -25.56 7.53 -14.42
N SER A 21 -26.56 7.46 -13.53
CA SER A 21 -26.43 7.83 -12.11
C SER A 21 -25.63 6.82 -11.28
N GLY A 22 -25.25 5.69 -11.88
CA GLY A 22 -24.49 4.61 -11.24
C GLY A 22 -23.05 4.46 -11.74
N CYS A 23 -22.55 5.34 -12.61
CA CYS A 23 -21.15 5.34 -12.99
C CYS A 23 -20.35 5.99 -11.85
N ALA A 24 -19.53 5.20 -11.15
CA ALA A 24 -18.58 5.74 -10.17
C ALA A 24 -17.83 6.92 -10.78
N SER A 25 -17.86 8.06 -10.10
CA SER A 25 -17.11 9.22 -10.55
C SER A 25 -15.62 8.91 -10.45
N ARG A 26 -14.80 9.64 -11.21
CA ARG A 26 -13.35 9.52 -11.09
C ARG A 26 -12.88 9.78 -9.65
N GLY A 27 -13.54 10.69 -8.93
CA GLY A 27 -13.28 10.95 -7.52
C GLY A 27 -13.59 9.77 -6.60
N ASP A 28 -14.65 9.00 -6.87
CA ASP A 28 -14.97 7.79 -6.09
C ASP A 28 -13.89 6.71 -6.26
N VAL A 29 -13.37 6.55 -7.49
CA VAL A 29 -12.27 5.63 -7.80
C VAL A 29 -10.98 6.10 -7.15
N ASP A 30 -10.63 7.38 -7.30
CA ASP A 30 -9.41 7.95 -6.74
C ASP A 30 -9.39 7.87 -5.20
N ARG A 31 -10.56 8.04 -4.56
CA ARG A 31 -10.71 7.88 -3.10
C ARG A 31 -10.55 6.43 -2.65
N ALA A 32 -11.20 5.48 -3.32
CA ALA A 32 -11.05 4.06 -3.00
C ALA A 32 -9.61 3.57 -3.18
N VAL A 33 -8.93 4.04 -4.24
CA VAL A 33 -7.51 3.77 -4.47
C VAL A 33 -6.65 4.41 -3.38
N ALA A 34 -6.91 5.67 -2.99
CA ALA A 34 -6.18 6.32 -1.91
C ALA A 34 -6.28 5.57 -0.57
N ASP A 35 -7.48 5.09 -0.21
CA ASP A 35 -7.71 4.35 1.03
C ASP A 35 -7.01 2.98 1.03
N ASP A 36 -7.07 2.25 -0.09
CA ASP A 36 -6.36 0.97 -0.25
C ASP A 36 -4.83 1.14 -0.17
N LEU A 37 -4.30 2.19 -0.80
CA LEU A 37 -2.89 2.53 -0.75
C LEU A 37 -2.43 2.91 0.66
N ARG A 38 -3.25 3.65 1.42
CA ARG A 38 -2.99 3.98 2.84
C ARG A 38 -2.94 2.73 3.70
N PHE A 39 -3.91 1.84 3.53
CA PHE A 39 -3.99 0.61 4.31
C PHE A 39 -2.82 -0.32 3.99
N THR A 40 -2.57 -0.59 2.71
CA THR A 40 -1.48 -1.46 2.26
C THR A 40 -0.11 -0.87 2.60
N GLY A 41 0.09 0.43 2.39
CA GLY A 41 1.31 1.14 2.77
C GLY A 41 1.60 1.03 4.28
N ARG A 42 0.57 1.13 5.12
CA ARG A 42 0.70 0.96 6.57
C ARG A 42 1.12 -0.46 6.95
N ILE A 43 0.51 -1.49 6.35
CA ILE A 43 0.88 -2.89 6.60
C ILE A 43 2.33 -3.15 6.20
N MET A 44 2.73 -2.69 5.01
CA MET A 44 4.11 -2.85 4.54
C MET A 44 5.10 -2.09 5.43
N GLY A 45 4.74 -0.89 5.88
CA GLY A 45 5.53 -0.12 6.85
C GLY A 45 5.75 -0.89 8.16
N PHE A 46 4.68 -1.41 8.78
CA PHE A 46 4.78 -2.24 9.99
C PHE A 46 5.65 -3.48 9.78
N ALA A 47 5.50 -4.17 8.65
CA ALA A 47 6.28 -5.37 8.34
C ALA A 47 7.78 -5.04 8.19
N LEU A 48 8.12 -3.93 7.55
CA LEU A 48 9.50 -3.47 7.40
C LEU A 48 10.09 -3.05 8.74
N ASP A 49 9.34 -2.32 9.57
CA ASP A 49 9.79 -1.91 10.91
C ASP A 49 10.07 -3.11 11.81
N SER A 50 9.15 -4.08 11.85
CA SER A 50 9.36 -5.32 12.61
C SER A 50 10.57 -6.11 12.12
N ASN A 51 10.82 -6.14 10.81
CA ASN A 51 11.98 -6.83 10.24
C ASN A 51 13.30 -6.09 10.57
N LEU A 52 13.29 -4.75 10.56
CA LEU A 52 14.44 -3.94 10.99
C LEU A 52 14.78 -4.21 12.45
N GLU A 53 13.81 -4.13 13.35
CA GLU A 53 14.01 -4.38 14.78
C GLU A 53 14.57 -5.79 15.04
N ALA A 54 14.05 -6.80 14.32
CA ALA A 54 14.53 -8.17 14.42
C ALA A 54 15.99 -8.31 13.93
N LEU A 55 16.36 -7.62 12.85
CA LEU A 55 17.73 -7.64 12.31
C LEU A 55 18.71 -6.88 13.21
N GLU A 56 18.31 -5.73 13.77
CA GLU A 56 19.09 -4.97 14.74
C GLU A 56 19.34 -5.79 16.01
N THR A 57 18.31 -6.47 16.52
CA THR A 57 18.43 -7.37 17.68
C THR A 57 19.38 -8.53 17.41
N ARG A 58 19.28 -9.17 16.23
CA ARG A 58 20.20 -10.25 15.83
C ARG A 58 21.63 -9.76 15.72
N LEU A 59 21.83 -8.58 15.15
CA LEU A 59 23.15 -7.98 15.00
C LEU A 59 23.77 -7.69 16.39
N ALA A 60 23.01 -7.05 17.27
CA ALA A 60 23.45 -6.76 18.63
C ALA A 60 23.82 -8.04 19.40
N LEU A 61 23.04 -9.11 19.25
CA LEU A 61 23.33 -10.40 19.88
C LEU A 61 24.62 -11.03 19.34
N LEU A 62 24.84 -10.97 18.02
CA LEU A 62 26.06 -11.48 17.40
C LEU A 62 27.29 -10.68 17.85
N GLU A 63 27.21 -9.36 17.88
CA GLU A 63 28.30 -8.48 18.33
C GLU A 63 28.60 -8.68 19.83
N ALA A 64 27.58 -8.86 20.67
CA ALA A 64 27.74 -9.11 22.11
C ALA A 64 28.38 -10.47 22.45
N MET A 65 28.20 -11.47 21.59
CA MET A 65 28.69 -12.84 21.81
C MET A 65 29.95 -13.16 21.00
N GLN A 66 30.61 -12.18 20.39
CA GLN A 66 31.71 -12.40 19.45
C GLN A 66 32.89 -13.18 20.06
N ASP A 67 33.14 -13.00 21.36
CA ASP A 67 34.20 -13.69 22.11
C ASP A 67 33.71 -14.98 22.82
N ASP A 68 32.42 -15.33 22.69
CA ASP A 68 31.84 -16.50 23.35
C ASP A 68 32.18 -17.80 22.58
N PRO A 69 32.55 -18.91 23.27
CA PRO A 69 32.80 -20.20 22.62
C PRO A 69 31.63 -20.74 21.78
N ALA A 70 30.39 -20.30 22.05
CA ALA A 70 29.20 -20.65 21.29
C ALA A 70 28.99 -19.80 20.03
N PHE A 71 29.80 -18.76 19.79
CA PHE A 71 29.67 -17.86 18.64
C PHE A 71 29.54 -18.58 17.29
N PRO A 72 30.32 -19.63 16.97
CA PRO A 72 30.17 -20.37 15.70
C PRO A 72 28.80 -21.04 15.55
N LYS A 73 28.19 -21.50 16.64
CA LYS A 73 26.84 -22.09 16.61
C LYS A 73 25.77 -21.02 16.43
N LEU A 74 26.02 -19.82 16.97
CA LEU A 74 25.11 -18.69 16.87
C LEU A 74 25.09 -18.12 15.44
N THR A 75 26.26 -17.92 14.82
CA THR A 75 26.38 -17.46 13.44
C THR A 75 25.78 -18.45 12.44
N ALA A 76 25.90 -19.76 12.71
CA ALA A 76 25.23 -20.78 11.90
C ALA A 76 23.69 -20.69 11.92
N LYS A 77 23.09 -20.14 13.00
CA LYS A 77 21.63 -19.99 13.15
C LYS A 77 21.12 -18.64 12.66
N LEU A 78 21.86 -17.57 12.91
CA LEU A 78 21.43 -16.20 12.68
C LEU A 78 22.01 -15.58 11.40
N GLY A 79 23.05 -16.20 10.84
CA GLY A 79 23.91 -15.63 9.81
C GLY A 79 25.16 -15.00 10.42
N THR A 80 26.13 -14.68 9.56
CA THR A 80 27.31 -13.91 9.98
C THR A 80 26.95 -12.45 10.21
N ILE A 81 27.80 -11.70 10.93
CA ILE A 81 27.63 -10.26 11.16
C ILE A 81 27.46 -9.52 9.82
N ASP A 82 28.30 -9.81 8.84
CA ASP A 82 28.27 -9.16 7.53
C ASP A 82 26.98 -9.48 6.75
N GLU A 83 26.49 -10.72 6.82
CA GLU A 83 25.23 -11.11 6.21
C GLU A 83 24.03 -10.40 6.85
N VAL A 84 24.05 -10.23 8.17
CA VAL A 84 23.00 -9.52 8.90
C VAL A 84 23.05 -8.03 8.56
N LYS A 85 24.23 -7.41 8.50
CA LYS A 85 24.43 -6.02 8.06
C LYS A 85 23.93 -5.80 6.63
N ALA A 86 24.30 -6.67 5.69
CA ALA A 86 23.83 -6.59 4.31
C ALA A 86 22.31 -6.80 4.17
N LYS A 87 21.68 -7.59 5.06
CA LYS A 87 20.21 -7.69 5.13
C LYS A 87 19.59 -6.40 5.69
N LEU A 88 20.16 -5.85 6.76
CA LEU A 88 19.71 -4.60 7.37
C LEU A 88 19.69 -3.47 6.34
N GLU A 89 20.80 -3.24 5.63
CA GLU A 89 20.91 -2.20 4.61
C GLU A 89 19.86 -2.37 3.49
N ARG A 90 19.62 -3.61 3.04
CA ARG A 90 18.59 -3.89 2.03
C ARG A 90 17.18 -3.56 2.53
N VAL A 91 16.85 -3.93 3.77
CA VAL A 91 15.52 -3.64 4.34
C VAL A 91 15.35 -2.14 4.58
N GLN A 92 16.39 -1.44 5.05
CA GLN A 92 16.39 0.03 5.18
C GLN A 92 16.22 0.70 3.81
N GLY A 93 16.88 0.19 2.77
CA GLY A 93 16.69 0.63 1.39
C GLY A 93 15.25 0.46 0.92
N ALA A 94 14.66 -0.73 1.15
CA ALA A 94 13.27 -1.01 0.81
C ALA A 94 12.29 -0.08 1.54
N LYS A 95 12.51 0.20 2.83
CA LYS A 95 11.70 1.16 3.60
C LYS A 95 11.77 2.56 3.02
N ARG A 96 12.96 3.02 2.62
CA ARG A 96 13.14 4.32 1.97
C ARG A 96 12.38 4.40 0.65
N THR A 97 12.53 3.40 -0.21
CA THR A 97 11.78 3.33 -1.47
C THR A 97 10.27 3.30 -1.23
N LEU A 98 9.80 2.54 -0.24
CA LEU A 98 8.38 2.52 0.12
C LEU A 98 7.89 3.91 0.54
N MET A 99 8.66 4.64 1.35
CA MET A 99 8.30 6.00 1.77
C MET A 99 8.27 6.99 0.60
N GLU A 100 9.25 6.91 -0.30
CA GLU A 100 9.30 7.75 -1.51
C GLU A 100 8.11 7.49 -2.44
N GLU A 101 7.81 6.22 -2.73
CA GLU A 101 6.65 5.86 -3.55
C GLU A 101 5.35 6.23 -2.86
N TYR A 102 5.22 5.98 -1.55
CA TYR A 102 4.04 6.41 -0.79
C TYR A 102 3.81 7.92 -0.87
N GLY A 103 4.88 8.73 -0.75
CA GLY A 103 4.81 10.18 -0.95
C GLY A 103 4.30 10.56 -2.33
N ARG A 104 4.85 9.97 -3.40
CA ARG A 104 4.39 10.22 -4.79
C ARG A 104 2.93 9.81 -5.00
N LEU A 105 2.49 8.70 -4.42
CA LEU A 105 1.11 8.26 -4.52
C LEU A 105 0.17 9.18 -3.72
N GLN A 106 0.60 9.67 -2.55
CA GLN A 106 -0.15 10.66 -1.79
C GLN A 106 -0.28 11.99 -2.53
N GLU A 107 0.75 12.44 -3.25
CA GLU A 107 0.64 13.63 -4.11
C GLU A 107 -0.38 13.46 -5.26
N ARG A 108 -0.46 12.25 -5.84
CA ARG A 108 -1.36 11.96 -6.96
C ARG A 108 -2.81 11.75 -6.53
N TYR A 109 -3.04 11.07 -5.41
CA TYR A 109 -4.37 10.63 -4.99
C TYR A 109 -4.88 11.31 -3.70
N GLY A 110 -4.00 11.98 -2.95
CA GLY A 110 -4.37 12.70 -1.71
C GLY A 110 -5.08 14.04 -1.93
N ALA A 111 -5.10 14.56 -3.17
CA ALA A 111 -5.86 15.77 -3.53
C ALA A 111 -7.39 15.56 -3.51
N ALA A 112 -7.86 14.30 -3.49
CA ALA A 112 -9.28 13.97 -3.50
C ALA A 112 -10.03 14.27 -2.17
N GLU A 113 -9.33 14.79 -1.15
CA GLU A 113 -9.92 15.13 0.16
C GLU A 113 -10.33 16.60 0.32
N GLN A 114 -10.15 17.48 -0.68
CA GLN A 114 -10.39 18.93 -0.56
C GLN A 114 -11.60 19.49 -1.34
N GLU A 115 -12.45 18.67 -1.95
CA GLU A 115 -13.73 19.13 -2.56
C GLU A 115 -14.97 18.57 -1.83
#